data_AF-A0A7X9ALA8-F1
#
_entry.id   AF-A0A7X9ALA8-F1
#
_cell.length_a   1.000
_cell.length_b   1.000
_cell.length_c   1.000
_cell.angle_alpha   90.00
_cell.angle_beta   90.00
_cell.angle_gamma   90.00
#
_symmetry.space_group_name_H-M   'P 1'
#
loop_
_entity.id
_entity.type
_entity.pdbx_description
1 polymer ?
#
loop_
_entity_poly.entity_id
_entity_poly.type
_entity_poly.pdbx_seq_one_letter_code
_entity_poly.pdbx_strand_id
1 'polypeptide(L)'
;MKFRQFVRILAVVIIIAVSFSIYMQKRNVIEREAELESVQSSAGDDEENIGIVISAVGDVALGQDSRHNYKDSFDHVFEKNNSDYGYFFSNAVEVLGQDDLTIANLECVLSNETVKAEKFDYGNNYWFNGRPEYANILRAGSIEAVSLANNHTYDYGQKGYDATRKALDDAGIKHFGYSETAISTIDGIRVGMAGFNQLGEYEQGRDTDELKQEIETLTRELRGQSDLVIVYFHWGKEYQYRMDELQTELAHLAVDSGADLVLGSHPHVLQPIEIYNDRYIVYSLANFCFGGNKRPTDFDTAIYRQEFIFDRDGSLVSIRAPEIIPYSISSSGSVNDYRPTPAEDGAKERIFAKLDYSPVTAEVMDLSVDKNEMVRLDTVIKDIVVDLKYASSDNIVGKPVYDSNIAWLRRGTANKLKKANDALMKQGYRIKVWDAYRSEEDHSLLFEAAKNNYYFLDPRIGSNHTRGAAVDVTLVDAEGNELDMPSKYDEMSEKAHRTYRLATPEQKRNALILENAMKEAGFIPLENEWWHFDDSEYRSYEFLPSLAVEKGTSQ
;
A
#
# COMPACT_ATOMS: atom_id res chain seq x y z
N MET A 1 -48.83 -3.86 -39.29
CA MET A 1 -47.85 -4.93 -39.54
C MET A 1 -46.39 -4.54 -39.24
N LYS A 2 -46.01 -3.25 -39.17
CA LYS A 2 -44.59 -2.81 -39.06
C LYS A 2 -43.98 -2.81 -37.64
N PHE A 3 -44.79 -2.68 -36.58
CA PHE A 3 -44.28 -2.58 -35.20
C PHE A 3 -43.86 -3.93 -34.59
N ARG A 4 -44.65 -4.99 -34.80
CA ARG A 4 -44.33 -6.35 -34.30
C ARG A 4 -43.09 -6.95 -34.97
N GLN A 5 -42.81 -6.58 -36.22
CA GLN A 5 -41.63 -7.02 -36.95
C GLN A 5 -40.37 -6.30 -36.45
N PHE A 6 -40.47 -5.00 -36.12
CA PHE A 6 -39.40 -4.23 -35.50
C PHE A 6 -39.00 -4.77 -34.11
N VAL A 7 -39.98 -5.05 -33.24
CA VAL A 7 -39.71 -5.61 -31.90
C VAL A 7 -39.05 -6.99 -31.98
N ARG A 8 -39.42 -7.83 -32.95
CA ARG A 8 -38.79 -9.14 -33.16
C ARG A 8 -37.34 -9.03 -33.64
N ILE A 9 -37.07 -8.09 -34.55
CA ILE A 9 -35.70 -7.83 -35.02
C ILE A 9 -34.84 -7.30 -33.87
N LEU A 10 -35.36 -6.36 -33.07
CA LEU A 10 -34.64 -5.80 -31.93
C LEU A 10 -34.33 -6.87 -30.87
N ALA A 11 -35.28 -7.76 -30.57
CA ALA A 11 -35.05 -8.87 -29.64
C ALA A 11 -33.96 -9.83 -30.13
N VAL A 12 -33.92 -10.14 -31.43
CA VAL A 12 -32.88 -10.99 -32.02
C VAL A 12 -31.50 -10.31 -31.96
N VAL A 13 -31.43 -9.00 -32.23
CA VAL A 13 -30.18 -8.23 -32.13
C VAL A 13 -29.65 -8.20 -30.70
N ILE A 14 -30.52 -8.02 -29.70
CA ILE A 14 -30.13 -8.06 -28.27
C ILE A 14 -29.63 -9.45 -27.90
N ILE A 15 -30.31 -10.52 -28.32
CA ILE A 15 -29.87 -11.90 -28.03
C ILE A 15 -28.50 -12.18 -28.66
N ILE A 16 -28.25 -11.71 -29.88
CA ILE A 16 -26.94 -11.86 -30.55
C ILE A 16 -25.88 -11.05 -29.81
N ALA A 17 -26.16 -9.82 -29.40
CA ALA A 17 -25.23 -8.98 -28.66
C ALA A 17 -24.87 -9.59 -27.29
N VAL A 18 -25.85 -10.12 -26.56
CA VAL A 18 -25.64 -10.81 -25.28
C VAL A 18 -24.85 -12.11 -25.50
N SER A 19 -25.18 -12.90 -26.51
CA SER A 19 -24.47 -14.14 -26.82
C SER A 19 -23.02 -13.88 -27.26
N PHE A 20 -22.78 -12.81 -28.02
CA PHE A 20 -21.45 -12.37 -28.42
C PHE A 20 -20.65 -11.85 -27.23
N SER A 21 -21.28 -11.10 -26.32
CA SER A 21 -20.65 -10.65 -25.08
C SER A 21 -20.26 -11.82 -24.18
N ILE A 22 -21.13 -12.83 -24.01
CA ILE A 22 -20.83 -14.06 -23.26
C ILE A 22 -19.71 -14.85 -23.94
N TYR A 23 -19.70 -14.93 -25.27
CA TYR A 23 -18.65 -15.59 -26.04
C TYR A 23 -17.29 -14.91 -25.86
N MET A 24 -17.24 -13.57 -25.97
CA MET A 24 -16.02 -12.80 -25.73
C MET A 24 -15.53 -12.94 -24.28
N GLN A 25 -16.45 -12.96 -23.31
CA GLN A 25 -16.10 -13.16 -21.91
C GLN A 25 -15.51 -14.56 -21.66
N LYS A 26 -16.10 -15.62 -22.25
CA LYS A 26 -15.54 -16.98 -22.20
C LYS A 26 -14.19 -17.10 -22.89
N ARG A 27 -14.02 -16.44 -24.04
CA ARG A 27 -12.75 -16.46 -24.78
C ARG A 27 -11.64 -15.76 -23.99
N ASN A 28 -11.93 -14.61 -23.37
CA ASN A 28 -10.98 -13.92 -22.50
C ASN A 28 -10.63 -14.74 -21.25
N VAL A 29 -11.56 -15.55 -20.74
CA VAL A 29 -11.28 -16.50 -19.63
C VAL A 29 -10.33 -17.62 -20.09
N ILE A 30 -10.56 -18.20 -21.28
CA ILE A 30 -9.70 -19.28 -21.82
C ILE A 30 -8.29 -18.77 -22.16
N GLU A 31 -8.17 -17.56 -22.76
CA GLU A 31 -6.86 -16.94 -23.03
C GLU A 31 -6.11 -16.61 -21.73
N ARG A 32 -6.84 -16.25 -20.64
CA ARG A 32 -6.25 -16.04 -19.30
C ARG A 32 -5.91 -17.33 -18.56
N GLU A 33 -6.69 -18.39 -18.69
CA GLU A 33 -6.36 -19.71 -18.14
C GLU A 33 -5.08 -20.26 -18.79
N ALA A 34 -4.85 -19.98 -20.07
CA ALA A 34 -3.60 -20.32 -20.76
C ALA A 34 -2.40 -19.46 -20.30
N GLU A 35 -2.60 -18.16 -20.00
CA GLU A 35 -1.59 -17.32 -19.32
C GLU A 35 -1.31 -17.81 -17.88
N LEU A 36 -2.32 -18.29 -17.17
CA LEU A 36 -2.18 -18.85 -15.83
C LEU A 36 -1.45 -20.20 -15.84
N GLU A 37 -1.71 -21.08 -16.81
CA GLU A 37 -0.99 -22.35 -16.96
C GLU A 37 0.48 -22.14 -17.36
N SER A 38 0.82 -21.08 -18.10
CA SER A 38 2.21 -20.76 -18.42
C SER A 38 2.96 -20.12 -17.24
N VAL A 39 2.27 -19.33 -16.41
CA VAL A 39 2.80 -18.76 -15.16
C VAL A 39 2.89 -19.83 -14.04
N GLN A 40 2.03 -20.84 -14.02
CA GLN A 40 2.06 -21.92 -13.01
C GLN A 40 3.14 -22.99 -13.22
N SER A 41 3.93 -22.92 -14.31
CA SER A 41 5.02 -23.90 -14.52
C SER A 41 6.30 -23.65 -13.70
N SER A 42 6.32 -22.63 -12.84
CA SER A 42 7.37 -22.42 -11.83
C SER A 42 6.93 -22.77 -10.39
N ALA A 43 5.80 -23.45 -10.21
CA ALA A 43 5.28 -23.87 -8.90
C ALA A 43 6.08 -25.04 -8.29
N GLY A 44 7.30 -24.75 -7.86
CA GLY A 44 8.20 -25.68 -7.17
C GLY A 44 8.59 -25.30 -5.74
N ASP A 45 8.10 -24.20 -5.15
CA ASP A 45 8.70 -23.61 -3.93
C ASP A 45 7.72 -23.19 -2.80
N ASP A 46 6.47 -23.66 -2.78
CA ASP A 46 5.52 -23.27 -1.72
C ASP A 46 5.85 -23.81 -0.31
N GLU A 47 6.89 -24.64 -0.14
CA GLU A 47 7.37 -25.13 1.18
C GLU A 47 8.44 -24.22 1.83
N GLU A 48 8.87 -23.11 1.21
CA GLU A 48 10.02 -22.32 1.70
C GLU A 48 9.73 -20.88 2.22
N ASN A 49 8.54 -20.33 2.02
CA ASN A 49 8.20 -18.94 2.39
C ASN A 49 7.66 -18.81 3.83
N ILE A 50 7.82 -17.61 4.42
CA ILE A 50 7.28 -17.26 5.75
C ILE A 50 6.00 -16.44 5.55
N GLY A 51 4.86 -16.94 6.05
CA GLY A 51 3.59 -16.20 6.07
C GLY A 51 3.36 -15.56 7.43
N ILE A 52 3.02 -14.27 7.45
CA ILE A 52 2.64 -13.53 8.67
C ILE A 52 1.22 -13.01 8.49
N VAL A 53 0.31 -13.39 9.38
CA VAL A 53 -1.10 -13.00 9.38
C VAL A 53 -1.30 -11.86 10.38
N ILE A 54 -1.75 -10.71 9.88
CA ILE A 54 -2.06 -9.52 10.67
C ILE A 54 -3.56 -9.30 10.66
N SER A 55 -4.17 -9.17 11.84
CA SER A 55 -5.53 -8.65 11.97
C SER A 55 -5.55 -7.21 12.46
N ALA A 56 -6.59 -6.48 12.08
CA ALA A 56 -6.86 -5.15 12.59
C ALA A 56 -8.35 -4.98 12.91
N VAL A 57 -8.62 -4.23 13.98
CA VAL A 57 -9.95 -3.78 14.36
C VAL A 57 -9.96 -2.26 14.54
N GLY A 58 -11.16 -1.68 14.52
CA GLY A 58 -11.36 -0.24 14.65
C GLY A 58 -11.27 0.27 16.10
N ASP A 59 -12.08 1.27 16.41
CA ASP A 59 -12.00 2.00 17.68
C ASP A 59 -12.42 1.12 18.87
N VAL A 60 -11.52 1.02 19.84
CA VAL A 60 -11.74 0.36 21.13
C VAL A 60 -11.67 1.41 22.23
N ALA A 61 -12.78 1.58 22.95
CA ALA A 61 -12.85 2.49 24.10
C ALA A 61 -13.35 1.70 25.31
N LEU A 62 -12.42 1.24 26.15
CA LEU A 62 -12.70 0.41 27.32
C LEU A 62 -13.09 1.28 28.52
N GLY A 63 -14.19 2.00 28.41
CA GLY A 63 -14.60 2.97 29.42
C GLY A 63 -15.68 3.90 28.92
N GLN A 64 -15.91 4.98 29.63
CA GLN A 64 -16.90 5.97 29.21
C GLN A 64 -16.61 7.34 29.80
N ASP A 65 -17.33 8.35 29.32
CA ASP A 65 -17.38 9.64 30.00
C ASP A 65 -18.18 9.54 31.30
N SER A 66 -17.58 10.02 32.39
CA SER A 66 -18.16 10.02 33.74
C SER A 66 -19.49 10.81 33.85
N ARG A 67 -19.82 11.65 32.86
CA ARG A 67 -21.12 12.33 32.78
C ARG A 67 -22.28 11.41 32.41
N HIS A 68 -22.01 10.26 31.79
CA HIS A 68 -23.05 9.32 31.39
C HIS A 68 -23.55 8.51 32.60
N ASN A 69 -24.84 8.15 32.58
CA ASN A 69 -25.44 7.32 33.63
C ASN A 69 -24.70 6.00 33.80
N TYR A 70 -24.61 5.49 35.02
CA TYR A 70 -24.00 4.20 35.33
C TYR A 70 -24.81 3.02 34.78
N LYS A 71 -26.15 3.07 34.77
CA LYS A 71 -26.92 1.95 34.19
C LYS A 71 -26.56 1.77 32.71
N ASP A 72 -26.26 0.52 32.34
CA ASP A 72 -25.82 0.12 30.99
C ASP A 72 -24.55 0.87 30.52
N SER A 73 -23.69 1.32 31.45
CA SER A 73 -22.32 1.75 31.16
C SER A 73 -21.40 0.58 30.87
N PHE A 74 -20.20 0.87 30.35
CA PHE A 74 -19.12 -0.12 30.22
C PHE A 74 -18.83 -0.83 31.57
N ASP A 75 -18.62 -0.05 32.64
CA ASP A 75 -18.43 -0.57 34.01
C ASP A 75 -19.60 -1.44 34.50
N HIS A 76 -20.83 -1.00 34.28
CA HIS A 76 -22.01 -1.75 34.69
C HIS A 76 -22.15 -3.06 33.91
N VAL A 77 -21.84 -3.05 32.61
CA VAL A 77 -21.83 -4.27 31.79
C VAL A 77 -20.72 -5.22 32.25
N PHE A 78 -19.53 -4.71 32.58
CA PHE A 78 -18.44 -5.51 33.14
C PHE A 78 -18.86 -6.18 34.45
N GLU A 79 -19.36 -5.41 35.42
CA GLU A 79 -19.76 -5.91 36.73
C GLU A 79 -20.96 -6.87 36.66
N LYS A 80 -21.92 -6.60 35.77
CA LYS A 80 -23.06 -7.50 35.52
C LYS A 80 -22.63 -8.85 34.95
N ASN A 81 -21.52 -8.90 34.23
CA ASN A 81 -20.94 -10.13 33.69
C ASN A 81 -19.84 -10.70 34.60
N ASN A 82 -20.02 -10.58 35.91
CA ASN A 82 -19.13 -11.13 36.95
C ASN A 82 -17.69 -10.58 36.89
N SER A 83 -17.49 -9.39 36.33
CA SER A 83 -16.16 -8.81 36.13
C SER A 83 -15.22 -9.71 35.32
N ASP A 84 -15.78 -10.43 34.34
CA ASP A 84 -15.04 -11.26 33.41
C ASP A 84 -14.43 -10.41 32.28
N TYR A 85 -13.10 -10.32 32.24
CA TYR A 85 -12.38 -9.59 31.19
C TYR A 85 -12.62 -10.19 29.79
N GLY A 86 -12.88 -11.51 29.68
CA GLY A 86 -13.11 -12.19 28.42
C GLY A 86 -14.47 -11.88 27.79
N TYR A 87 -15.41 -11.30 28.54
CA TYR A 87 -16.77 -11.03 28.05
C TYR A 87 -16.78 -10.20 26.76
N PHE A 88 -16.03 -9.08 26.74
CA PHE A 88 -16.14 -8.07 25.68
C PHE A 88 -15.69 -8.58 24.31
N PHE A 89 -14.68 -9.45 24.24
CA PHE A 89 -14.20 -10.03 22.98
C PHE A 89 -14.62 -11.49 22.79
N SER A 90 -15.49 -12.04 23.64
CA SER A 90 -15.85 -13.46 23.63
C SER A 90 -16.38 -14.00 22.29
N ASN A 91 -16.98 -13.14 21.46
CA ASN A 91 -17.49 -13.50 20.13
C ASN A 91 -16.49 -13.23 18.99
N ALA A 92 -15.30 -12.69 19.30
CA ALA A 92 -14.24 -12.35 18.34
C ALA A 92 -12.92 -13.07 18.62
N VAL A 93 -12.66 -13.48 19.86
CA VAL A 93 -11.37 -14.04 20.30
C VAL A 93 -10.95 -15.31 19.55
N GLU A 94 -11.89 -16.18 19.13
CA GLU A 94 -11.56 -17.36 18.32
C GLU A 94 -11.11 -16.98 16.90
N VAL A 95 -11.60 -15.86 16.38
CA VAL A 95 -11.26 -15.34 15.06
C VAL A 95 -9.92 -14.61 15.14
N LEU A 96 -9.73 -13.75 16.13
CA LEU A 96 -8.47 -13.02 16.36
C LEU A 96 -7.34 -13.95 16.84
N GLY A 97 -7.63 -15.06 17.51
CA GLY A 97 -6.62 -16.04 17.91
C GLY A 97 -6.04 -16.89 16.76
N GLN A 98 -6.42 -16.61 15.51
CA GLN A 98 -5.91 -17.28 14.31
C GLN A 98 -4.86 -16.46 13.55
N ASP A 99 -4.59 -15.23 13.99
CA ASP A 99 -3.52 -14.40 13.46
C ASP A 99 -2.25 -14.48 14.31
N ASP A 100 -1.19 -13.84 13.83
CA ASP A 100 0.06 -13.69 14.55
C ASP A 100 0.14 -12.37 15.34
N LEU A 101 -0.66 -11.38 14.94
CA LEU A 101 -0.73 -10.06 15.56
C LEU A 101 -2.06 -9.37 15.23
N THR A 102 -2.81 -8.98 16.27
CA THR A 102 -3.95 -8.09 16.16
C THR A 102 -3.63 -6.67 16.64
N ILE A 103 -4.02 -5.68 15.81
CA ILE A 103 -3.84 -4.24 16.06
C ILE A 103 -5.20 -3.54 16.24
N ALA A 104 -5.31 -2.65 17.24
CA ALA A 104 -6.50 -1.81 17.45
C ALA A 104 -6.15 -0.34 17.70
N ASN A 105 -7.13 0.58 17.57
CA ASN A 105 -7.03 1.92 18.14
C ASN A 105 -7.59 1.91 19.57
N LEU A 106 -6.77 2.21 20.58
CA LEU A 106 -7.26 2.38 21.95
C LEU A 106 -7.60 3.84 22.21
N GLU A 107 -8.88 4.17 22.04
CA GLU A 107 -9.43 5.52 22.05
C GLU A 107 -9.99 5.92 23.42
N CYS A 108 -9.21 5.65 24.48
CA CYS A 108 -9.56 6.06 25.83
C CYS A 108 -8.34 6.05 26.75
N VAL A 109 -8.47 6.75 27.87
CA VAL A 109 -7.53 6.64 29.00
C VAL A 109 -7.85 5.40 29.83
N LEU A 110 -6.82 4.70 30.33
CA LEU A 110 -6.94 3.65 31.35
C LEU A 110 -6.27 4.13 32.65
N SER A 111 -7.03 4.78 33.52
CA SER A 111 -6.47 5.45 34.71
C SER A 111 -7.43 5.52 35.90
N ASN A 112 -6.90 5.88 37.06
CA ASN A 112 -7.68 6.31 38.22
C ASN A 112 -7.76 7.85 38.32
N GLU A 113 -7.32 8.58 37.29
CA GLU A 113 -7.34 10.04 37.30
C GLU A 113 -8.79 10.56 37.22
N THR A 114 -9.06 11.64 37.95
CA THR A 114 -10.39 12.27 37.98
C THR A 114 -10.39 13.69 37.41
N VAL A 115 -9.21 14.24 37.14
CA VAL A 115 -9.04 15.59 36.60
C VAL A 115 -9.01 15.51 35.08
N LYS A 116 -10.06 16.03 34.45
CA LYS A 116 -10.18 16.10 32.99
C LYS A 116 -9.26 17.19 32.43
N ALA A 117 -8.65 16.91 31.28
CA ALA A 117 -7.91 17.91 30.52
C ALA A 117 -8.86 18.96 29.93
N GLU A 118 -8.35 20.17 29.77
CA GLU A 118 -9.02 21.21 28.99
C GLU A 118 -8.80 20.90 27.50
N LYS A 119 -9.89 20.74 26.77
CA LYS A 119 -9.91 20.49 25.33
C LYS A 119 -10.36 21.72 24.57
N PHE A 120 -10.05 21.80 23.28
CA PHE A 120 -10.62 22.81 22.41
C PHE A 120 -12.16 22.69 22.42
N ASP A 121 -12.88 23.78 22.70
CA ASP A 121 -14.32 23.72 22.95
C ASP A 121 -15.12 23.70 21.64
N TYR A 122 -15.53 22.51 21.20
CA TYR A 122 -16.49 22.32 20.11
C TYR A 122 -17.95 22.24 20.60
N GLY A 123 -18.19 22.38 21.91
CA GLY A 123 -19.53 22.32 22.52
C GLY A 123 -20.05 20.90 22.80
N ASN A 124 -19.27 19.85 22.48
CA ASN A 124 -19.66 18.45 22.63
C ASN A 124 -18.51 17.50 23.02
N ASN A 125 -17.44 18.02 23.65
CA ASN A 125 -16.26 17.22 24.00
C ASN A 125 -16.59 16.06 24.95
N TYR A 126 -15.87 14.95 24.80
CA TYR A 126 -15.95 13.77 25.68
C TYR A 126 -14.61 13.47 26.34
N TRP A 127 -14.68 12.82 27.51
CA TRP A 127 -13.54 12.37 28.29
C TRP A 127 -13.70 10.91 28.68
N PHE A 128 -13.18 9.99 27.88
CA PHE A 128 -13.28 8.55 28.09
C PHE A 128 -12.21 8.06 29.05
N ASN A 129 -12.66 7.45 30.15
CA ASN A 129 -11.77 6.79 31.11
C ASN A 129 -12.29 5.39 31.43
N GLY A 130 -11.35 4.45 31.43
CA GLY A 130 -11.48 3.09 31.91
C GLY A 130 -10.61 2.85 33.13
N ARG A 131 -10.89 1.78 33.87
CA ARG A 131 -10.02 1.36 34.97
C ARG A 131 -8.70 0.83 34.40
N PRO A 132 -7.54 1.02 35.07
CA PRO A 132 -6.27 0.47 34.60
C PRO A 132 -6.34 -1.05 34.32
N GLU A 133 -7.06 -1.81 35.13
CA GLU A 133 -7.19 -3.26 34.93
C GLU A 133 -7.93 -3.67 33.65
N TYR A 134 -8.63 -2.75 32.98
CA TYR A 134 -9.29 -3.02 31.70
C TYR A 134 -8.32 -3.28 30.55
N ALA A 135 -7.03 -2.96 30.71
CA ALA A 135 -6.01 -3.46 29.78
C ALA A 135 -6.00 -5.00 29.67
N ASN A 136 -6.45 -5.73 30.71
CA ASN A 136 -6.60 -7.19 30.65
C ASN A 136 -7.72 -7.66 29.71
N ILE A 137 -8.67 -6.78 29.35
CA ILE A 137 -9.70 -7.07 28.35
C ILE A 137 -9.05 -7.25 26.97
N LEU A 138 -8.07 -6.40 26.63
CA LEU A 138 -7.30 -6.51 25.39
C LEU A 138 -6.56 -7.85 25.32
N ARG A 139 -5.82 -8.18 26.38
CA ARG A 139 -5.12 -9.48 26.50
C ARG A 139 -6.08 -10.67 26.38
N ALA A 140 -7.24 -10.61 27.03
CA ALA A 140 -8.25 -11.67 26.97
C ALA A 140 -8.93 -11.76 25.60
N GLY A 141 -8.86 -10.71 24.78
CA GLY A 141 -9.45 -10.61 23.46
C GLY A 141 -8.52 -10.97 22.30
N SER A 142 -7.28 -11.39 22.56
CA SER A 142 -6.24 -11.58 21.54
C SER A 142 -5.94 -10.28 20.79
N ILE A 143 -5.70 -9.20 21.53
CA ILE A 143 -5.16 -7.94 21.01
C ILE A 143 -3.73 -7.79 21.52
N GLU A 144 -2.76 -7.69 20.63
CA GLU A 144 -1.33 -7.67 20.99
C GLU A 144 -0.73 -6.27 20.91
N ALA A 145 -1.29 -5.38 20.07
CA ALA A 145 -0.80 -4.02 19.91
C ALA A 145 -1.94 -2.99 19.77
N VAL A 146 -1.73 -1.79 20.31
CA VAL A 146 -2.68 -0.68 20.19
C VAL A 146 -2.00 0.63 19.78
N SER A 147 -2.67 1.38 18.91
CA SER A 147 -2.34 2.79 18.69
C SER A 147 -2.94 3.65 19.79
N LEU A 148 -2.12 4.57 20.31
CA LEU A 148 -2.51 5.64 21.23
C LEU A 148 -2.54 7.01 20.53
N ALA A 149 -2.25 7.08 19.23
CA ALA A 149 -2.27 8.35 18.50
C ALA A 149 -3.70 8.75 18.13
N ASN A 150 -4.48 9.22 19.11
CA ASN A 150 -5.85 9.70 18.91
C ASN A 150 -6.16 10.89 19.84
N ASN A 151 -7.35 11.47 19.70
CA ASN A 151 -7.77 12.66 20.47
C ASN A 151 -8.25 12.36 21.90
N HIS A 152 -8.37 11.08 22.27
CA HIS A 152 -8.84 10.65 23.59
C HIS A 152 -7.74 10.19 24.54
N THR A 153 -6.54 9.97 24.02
CA THR A 153 -5.35 9.57 24.80
C THR A 153 -4.98 10.55 25.91
N TYR A 154 -5.24 11.84 25.73
CA TYR A 154 -4.95 12.90 26.70
C TYR A 154 -6.18 13.43 27.44
N ASP A 155 -7.30 12.68 27.48
CA ASP A 155 -8.53 13.11 28.17
C ASP A 155 -8.30 13.45 29.65
N TYR A 156 -7.31 12.83 30.29
CA TYR A 156 -6.92 13.10 31.68
C TYR A 156 -5.49 13.64 31.77
N GLY A 157 -5.07 14.32 30.70
CA GLY A 157 -3.76 14.94 30.52
C GLY A 157 -2.61 13.93 30.56
N GLN A 158 -1.40 14.43 30.75
CA GLN A 158 -0.18 13.61 30.77
C GLN A 158 -0.25 12.46 31.79
N LYS A 159 -0.86 12.69 32.97
CA LYS A 159 -1.01 11.64 33.99
C LYS A 159 -1.89 10.49 33.51
N GLY A 160 -2.97 10.80 32.80
CA GLY A 160 -3.83 9.80 32.17
C GLY A 160 -3.05 8.99 31.13
N TYR A 161 -2.30 9.67 30.26
CA TYR A 161 -1.47 9.02 29.24
C TYR A 161 -0.42 8.08 29.86
N ASP A 162 0.34 8.57 30.84
CA ASP A 162 1.37 7.77 31.53
C ASP A 162 0.76 6.55 32.24
N ALA A 163 -0.43 6.71 32.85
CA ALA A 163 -1.15 5.62 33.49
C ALA A 163 -1.63 4.58 32.47
N THR A 164 -2.15 5.02 31.32
CA THR A 164 -2.56 4.13 30.23
C THR A 164 -1.40 3.29 29.72
N ARG A 165 -0.27 3.92 29.41
CA ARG A 165 0.95 3.22 28.98
C ARG A 165 1.39 2.17 29.98
N LYS A 166 1.45 2.55 31.26
CA LYS A 166 1.79 1.61 32.33
C LYS A 166 0.81 0.43 32.41
N ALA A 167 -0.50 0.68 32.26
CA ALA A 167 -1.51 -0.37 32.29
C ALA A 167 -1.34 -1.35 31.11
N LEU A 168 -0.99 -0.85 29.93
CA LEU A 168 -0.70 -1.66 28.74
C LEU A 168 0.58 -2.48 28.91
N ASP A 169 1.65 -1.88 29.43
CA ASP A 169 2.91 -2.58 29.75
C ASP A 169 2.68 -3.72 30.75
N ASP A 170 1.94 -3.47 31.84
CA ASP A 170 1.60 -4.48 32.84
C ASP A 170 0.70 -5.60 32.22
N ALA A 171 -0.12 -5.25 31.24
CA ALA A 171 -0.92 -6.17 30.45
C ALA A 171 -0.16 -6.81 29.27
N GLY A 172 1.12 -6.51 29.07
CA GLY A 172 1.93 -7.06 27.97
C GLY A 172 1.41 -6.69 26.58
N ILE A 173 0.67 -5.58 26.48
CA ILE A 173 0.12 -5.05 25.23
C ILE A 173 1.11 -4.03 24.70
N LYS A 174 1.61 -4.23 23.47
CA LYS A 174 2.46 -3.23 22.83
C LYS A 174 1.64 -1.97 22.53
N HIS A 175 2.26 -0.82 22.67
CA HIS A 175 1.61 0.44 22.34
C HIS A 175 2.52 1.32 21.49
N PHE A 176 1.93 2.10 20.60
CA PHE A 176 2.64 3.01 19.70
C PHE A 176 1.77 4.24 19.39
N GLY A 177 2.38 5.29 18.84
CA GLY A 177 1.69 6.52 18.46
C GLY A 177 2.46 7.77 18.84
N TYR A 178 2.17 8.87 18.15
CA TYR A 178 2.94 10.12 18.21
C TYR A 178 4.40 9.82 17.83
N SER A 179 5.36 10.22 18.67
CA SER A 179 6.78 9.96 18.44
C SER A 179 7.24 8.54 18.84
N GLU A 180 6.39 7.71 19.45
CA GLU A 180 6.74 6.35 19.85
C GLU A 180 6.32 5.33 18.78
N THR A 181 7.28 4.51 18.34
CA THR A 181 7.04 3.36 17.46
C THR A 181 7.17 2.05 18.23
N ALA A 182 6.58 0.98 17.72
CA ALA A 182 6.73 -0.37 18.27
C ALA A 182 7.23 -1.33 17.18
N ILE A 183 8.05 -2.31 17.58
CA ILE A 183 8.48 -3.41 16.70
C ILE A 183 8.16 -4.73 17.38
N SER A 184 7.46 -5.62 16.67
CA SER A 184 7.27 -7.04 17.03
C SER A 184 8.15 -7.90 16.14
N THR A 185 8.68 -9.01 16.66
CA THR A 185 9.38 -10.01 15.84
C THR A 185 8.58 -11.28 15.86
N ILE A 186 8.10 -11.70 14.68
CA ILE A 186 7.23 -12.87 14.47
C ILE A 186 7.94 -13.74 13.44
N ASP A 187 8.31 -14.96 13.81
CA ASP A 187 9.07 -15.89 12.96
C ASP A 187 10.30 -15.28 12.26
N GLY A 188 10.97 -14.37 12.96
CA GLY A 188 12.17 -13.66 12.47
C GLY A 188 11.88 -12.39 11.67
N ILE A 189 10.63 -12.15 11.26
CA ILE A 189 10.20 -10.93 10.56
C ILE A 189 9.91 -9.82 11.57
N ARG A 190 10.50 -8.63 11.36
CA ARG A 190 10.25 -7.45 12.20
C ARG A 190 9.07 -6.66 11.65
N VAL A 191 7.98 -6.64 12.39
CA VAL A 191 6.78 -5.86 12.12
C VAL A 191 6.83 -4.55 12.90
N GLY A 192 7.11 -3.45 12.20
CA GLY A 192 7.14 -2.10 12.74
C GLY A 192 5.77 -1.43 12.69
N MET A 193 5.41 -0.70 13.74
CA MET A 193 4.14 0.03 13.86
C MET A 193 4.37 1.50 14.26
N ALA A 194 3.75 2.41 13.53
CA ALA A 194 3.71 3.85 13.82
C ALA A 194 2.26 4.36 13.82
N GLY A 195 1.98 5.40 14.61
CA GLY A 195 0.63 5.93 14.80
C GLY A 195 0.59 7.44 14.74
N PHE A 196 -0.35 8.01 13.99
CA PHE A 196 -0.46 9.46 13.78
C PHE A 196 -1.88 9.98 14.05
N ASN A 197 -1.95 11.15 14.70
CA ASN A 197 -3.21 11.82 15.02
C ASN A 197 -3.32 13.14 14.26
N GLN A 198 -4.28 13.23 13.32
CA GLN A 198 -4.56 14.45 12.57
C GLN A 198 -5.30 15.51 13.42
N LEU A 199 -6.09 15.08 14.40
CA LEU A 199 -6.95 15.95 15.20
C LEU A 199 -6.19 16.73 16.27
N GLY A 200 -4.97 16.32 16.60
CA GLY A 200 -4.19 16.88 17.70
C GLY A 200 -4.60 16.31 19.07
N GLU A 201 -3.70 16.46 20.05
CA GLU A 201 -3.83 15.86 21.39
C GLU A 201 -5.08 16.28 22.15
N TYR A 202 -5.56 17.51 21.92
CA TYR A 202 -6.72 18.12 22.57
C TYR A 202 -7.74 18.63 21.54
N GLU A 203 -7.77 17.99 20.36
CA GLU A 203 -8.66 18.28 19.23
C GLU A 203 -8.44 19.65 18.56
N GLN A 204 -7.33 20.33 18.84
CA GLN A 204 -7.01 21.65 18.30
C GLN A 204 -6.62 21.65 16.81
N GLY A 205 -6.53 20.48 16.18
CA GLY A 205 -5.94 20.27 14.86
C GLY A 205 -4.40 20.22 14.88
N ARG A 206 -3.83 19.85 13.74
CA ARG A 206 -2.37 19.85 13.49
C ARG A 206 -2.06 20.73 12.30
N ASP A 207 -0.87 21.32 12.28
CA ASP A 207 -0.32 21.86 11.05
C ASP A 207 -0.07 20.70 10.07
N THR A 208 -0.58 20.84 8.85
CA THR A 208 -0.56 19.77 7.86
C THR A 208 0.86 19.48 7.36
N ASP A 209 1.70 20.50 7.19
CA ASP A 209 3.05 20.32 6.66
C ASP A 209 3.95 19.67 7.72
N GLU A 210 3.82 20.07 8.99
CA GLU A 210 4.49 19.41 10.11
C GLU A 210 4.07 17.94 10.23
N LEU A 211 2.78 17.64 10.10
CA LEU A 211 2.28 16.26 10.15
C LEU A 211 2.83 15.42 9.00
N LYS A 212 2.85 15.96 7.77
CA LYS A 212 3.44 15.27 6.61
C LYS A 212 4.92 14.97 6.83
N GLN A 213 5.68 15.95 7.33
CA GLN A 213 7.10 15.75 7.63
C GLN A 213 7.32 14.68 8.72
N GLU A 214 6.47 14.67 9.76
CA GLU A 214 6.49 13.67 10.81
C GLU A 214 6.23 12.26 10.24
N ILE A 215 5.19 12.10 9.41
CA ILE A 215 4.85 10.84 8.73
C ILE A 215 6.01 10.36 7.88
N GLU A 216 6.57 11.21 7.01
CA GLU A 216 7.69 10.82 6.16
C GLU A 216 8.90 10.37 6.97
N THR A 217 9.26 11.13 8.00
CA THR A 217 10.47 10.89 8.78
C THR A 217 10.34 9.59 9.58
N LEU A 218 9.28 9.47 10.39
CA LEU A 218 9.10 8.29 11.24
C LEU A 218 8.87 7.01 10.43
N THR A 219 8.11 7.08 9.33
CA THR A 219 7.87 5.90 8.49
C THR A 219 9.16 5.42 7.82
N ARG A 220 10.00 6.32 7.30
CA ARG A 220 11.30 5.95 6.70
C ARG A 220 12.27 5.39 7.73
N GLU A 221 12.34 5.99 8.92
CA GLU A 221 13.17 5.50 10.02
C GLU A 221 12.73 4.10 10.48
N LEU A 222 11.43 3.88 10.58
CA LEU A 222 10.85 2.59 10.95
C LEU A 222 11.08 1.54 9.87
N ARG A 223 10.98 1.91 8.58
CA ARG A 223 11.30 1.03 7.45
C ARG A 223 12.75 0.58 7.45
N GLY A 224 13.69 1.43 7.87
CA GLY A 224 15.10 1.03 8.03
C GLY A 224 15.33 -0.01 9.14
N GLN A 225 14.35 -0.23 10.01
CA GLN A 225 14.44 -1.09 11.19
C GLN A 225 13.46 -2.28 11.15
N SER A 226 12.62 -2.37 10.12
CA SER A 226 11.51 -3.32 10.03
C SER A 226 11.44 -3.93 8.64
N ASP A 227 10.94 -5.16 8.57
CA ASP A 227 10.77 -5.90 7.32
C ASP A 227 9.33 -5.68 6.78
N LEU A 228 8.37 -5.47 7.70
CA LEU A 228 7.01 -5.01 7.43
C LEU A 228 6.73 -3.71 8.20
N VAL A 229 6.16 -2.70 7.55
CA VAL A 229 5.77 -1.44 8.22
C VAL A 229 4.26 -1.21 8.16
N ILE A 230 3.64 -1.03 9.31
CA ILE A 230 2.22 -0.72 9.46
C ILE A 230 2.09 0.70 10.00
N VAL A 231 1.32 1.53 9.31
CA VAL A 231 1.01 2.89 9.76
C VAL A 231 -0.47 3.00 10.11
N TYR A 232 -0.76 3.48 11.31
CA TYR A 232 -2.12 3.66 11.82
C TYR A 232 -2.45 5.14 11.96
N PHE A 233 -3.59 5.57 11.42
CA PHE A 233 -4.05 6.95 11.51
C PHE A 233 -5.34 7.11 12.29
N HIS A 234 -5.42 8.21 13.03
CA HIS A 234 -6.66 8.72 13.61
C HIS A 234 -6.99 10.06 12.93
N TRP A 235 -7.99 10.07 12.05
CA TRP A 235 -8.12 11.10 11.01
C TRP A 235 -9.52 11.31 10.43
N GLY A 236 -9.66 12.34 9.60
CA GLY A 236 -10.91 12.63 8.90
C GLY A 236 -11.98 13.23 9.81
N LYS A 237 -13.25 12.98 9.49
CA LYS A 237 -14.40 13.55 10.17
C LYS A 237 -15.38 12.46 10.59
N GLU A 238 -15.90 12.57 11.81
CA GLU A 238 -16.92 11.66 12.34
C GLU A 238 -18.11 11.51 11.38
N TYR A 239 -18.59 10.27 11.25
CA TYR A 239 -19.77 9.84 10.50
C TYR A 239 -19.75 10.16 8.99
N GLN A 240 -18.56 10.39 8.41
CA GLN A 240 -18.39 10.45 6.96
C GLN A 240 -18.02 9.07 6.40
N TYR A 241 -18.89 8.50 5.57
CA TYR A 241 -18.67 7.17 4.95
C TYR A 241 -17.68 7.18 3.77
N ARG A 242 -17.16 8.35 3.40
CA ARG A 242 -16.12 8.49 2.38
C ARG A 242 -15.00 9.35 2.97
N MET A 243 -13.78 8.96 2.67
CA MET A 243 -12.57 9.67 3.06
C MET A 243 -12.48 11.02 2.34
N ASP A 244 -11.86 12.01 2.99
CA ASP A 244 -11.56 13.29 2.36
C ASP A 244 -10.19 13.30 1.65
N GLU A 245 -9.90 14.39 0.95
CA GLU A 245 -8.66 14.54 0.16
C GLU A 245 -7.41 14.46 1.05
N LEU A 246 -7.48 14.98 2.27
CA LEU A 246 -6.33 14.98 3.18
C LEU A 246 -6.06 13.57 3.72
N GLN A 247 -7.10 12.81 4.08
CA GLN A 247 -6.93 11.39 4.44
C GLN A 247 -6.20 10.62 3.32
N THR A 248 -6.62 10.83 2.07
CA THR A 248 -6.00 10.18 0.90
C THR A 248 -4.54 10.60 0.73
N GLU A 249 -4.26 11.89 0.83
CA GLU A 249 -2.90 12.42 0.72
C GLU A 249 -1.95 11.87 1.80
N LEU A 250 -2.39 11.81 3.06
CA LEU A 250 -1.59 11.28 4.17
C LEU A 250 -1.37 9.76 4.05
N ALA A 251 -2.38 9.02 3.57
CA ALA A 251 -2.26 7.58 3.35
C ALA A 251 -1.25 7.25 2.23
N HIS A 252 -1.35 7.95 1.09
CA HIS A 252 -0.40 7.79 -0.01
C HIS A 252 1.02 8.18 0.41
N LEU A 253 1.16 9.24 1.22
CA LEU A 253 2.45 9.66 1.77
C LEU A 253 3.10 8.59 2.66
N ALA A 254 2.31 7.90 3.49
CA ALA A 254 2.80 6.81 4.32
C ALA A 254 3.31 5.64 3.46
N VAL A 255 2.54 5.24 2.45
CA VAL A 255 2.96 4.19 1.49
C VAL A 255 4.25 4.59 0.77
N ASP A 256 4.30 5.80 0.21
CA ASP A 256 5.48 6.34 -0.48
C ASP A 256 6.71 6.49 0.44
N SER A 257 6.48 6.54 1.75
CA SER A 257 7.52 6.61 2.79
C SER A 257 7.96 5.24 3.30
N GLY A 258 7.31 4.14 2.87
CA GLY A 258 7.72 2.77 3.13
C GLY A 258 6.73 1.93 3.93
N ALA A 259 5.51 2.41 4.16
CA ALA A 259 4.44 1.60 4.76
C ALA A 259 3.97 0.49 3.81
N ASP A 260 3.79 -0.72 4.34
CA ASP A 260 3.24 -1.85 3.61
C ASP A 260 1.73 -2.05 3.88
N LEU A 261 1.22 -1.47 4.97
CA LEU A 261 -0.21 -1.43 5.29
C LEU A 261 -0.53 -0.11 5.98
N VAL A 262 -1.62 0.53 5.54
CA VAL A 262 -2.18 1.71 6.21
C VAL A 262 -3.53 1.36 6.81
N LEU A 263 -3.69 1.63 8.10
CA LEU A 263 -4.92 1.45 8.87
C LEU A 263 -5.43 2.80 9.35
N GLY A 264 -6.75 2.95 9.47
CA GLY A 264 -7.38 4.19 9.87
C GLY A 264 -8.54 3.99 10.84
N SER A 265 -8.78 5.00 11.67
CA SER A 265 -9.91 5.09 12.59
C SER A 265 -10.29 6.56 12.82
N HIS A 266 -11.25 6.84 13.74
CA HIS A 266 -11.91 8.14 14.03
C HIS A 266 -13.29 8.36 13.39
N PRO A 267 -13.55 8.07 12.10
CA PRO A 267 -14.87 8.34 11.51
C PRO A 267 -16.03 7.62 12.21
N HIS A 268 -15.76 6.61 13.05
CA HIS A 268 -16.73 5.77 13.76
C HIS A 268 -17.71 5.02 12.85
N VAL A 269 -17.47 5.03 11.55
CA VAL A 269 -18.19 4.31 10.50
C VAL A 269 -17.17 3.72 9.53
N LEU A 270 -17.55 2.64 8.85
CA LEU A 270 -16.68 2.00 7.86
C LEU A 270 -16.42 2.97 6.68
N GLN A 271 -15.17 3.05 6.25
CA GLN A 271 -14.75 3.77 5.06
C GLN A 271 -14.06 2.81 4.08
N PRO A 272 -14.00 3.15 2.77
CA PRO A 272 -13.48 2.26 1.73
C PRO A 272 -12.07 1.70 1.99
N ILE A 273 -11.77 0.59 1.30
CA ILE A 273 -10.41 0.04 1.16
C ILE A 273 -9.88 0.44 -0.22
N GLU A 274 -8.64 0.93 -0.26
CA GLU A 274 -7.94 1.31 -1.49
C GLU A 274 -6.68 0.46 -1.66
N ILE A 275 -6.32 0.18 -2.92
CA ILE A 275 -4.98 -0.29 -3.28
C ILE A 275 -4.23 0.87 -3.93
N TYR A 276 -3.08 1.23 -3.37
CA TYR A 276 -2.20 2.29 -3.86
C TYR A 276 -0.76 1.79 -3.88
N ASN A 277 -0.07 1.90 -5.03
CA ASN A 277 1.30 1.41 -5.23
C ASN A 277 1.52 -0.02 -4.69
N ASP A 278 0.63 -0.93 -5.05
CA ASP A 278 0.63 -2.33 -4.60
C ASP A 278 0.60 -2.50 -3.07
N ARG A 279 -0.06 -1.58 -2.33
CA ARG A 279 -0.30 -1.64 -0.88
C ARG A 279 -1.75 -1.37 -0.54
N TYR A 280 -2.21 -1.95 0.57
CA TYR A 280 -3.58 -1.75 1.05
C TYR A 280 -3.67 -0.56 2.01
N ILE A 281 -4.73 0.22 1.84
CA ILE A 281 -5.12 1.33 2.70
C ILE A 281 -6.55 1.07 3.17
N VAL A 282 -6.73 0.98 4.49
CA VAL A 282 -8.03 0.84 5.15
C VAL A 282 -8.35 2.15 5.85
N TYR A 283 -9.26 2.96 5.29
CA TYR A 283 -9.50 4.31 5.81
C TYR A 283 -10.23 4.34 7.17
N SER A 284 -11.13 3.39 7.42
CA SER A 284 -11.76 3.23 8.74
C SER A 284 -12.42 1.86 8.92
N LEU A 285 -12.18 1.24 10.09
CA LEU A 285 -12.85 0.02 10.54
C LEU A 285 -14.03 0.27 11.50
N ALA A 286 -14.47 1.54 11.63
CA ALA A 286 -15.52 1.98 12.55
C ALA A 286 -15.20 1.69 14.03
N ASN A 287 -16.22 1.77 14.88
CA ASN A 287 -16.14 1.29 16.26
C ASN A 287 -16.05 -0.23 16.29
N PHE A 288 -15.29 -0.82 17.22
CA PHE A 288 -15.31 -2.26 17.48
C PHE A 288 -15.88 -2.53 18.87
N CYS A 289 -15.06 -2.46 19.92
CA CYS A 289 -15.49 -2.53 21.33
C CYS A 289 -15.52 -1.13 21.96
N PHE A 290 -16.60 -0.38 21.73
CA PHE A 290 -16.61 1.06 21.98
C PHE A 290 -17.58 1.50 23.09
N GLY A 291 -17.04 1.86 24.24
CA GLY A 291 -17.78 2.32 25.42
C GLY A 291 -18.32 3.76 25.34
N GLY A 292 -17.85 4.56 24.38
CA GLY A 292 -18.26 5.95 24.17
C GLY A 292 -19.72 6.12 23.71
N ASN A 293 -20.36 5.07 23.18
CA ASN A 293 -21.73 5.15 22.67
C ASN A 293 -22.61 3.96 23.09
N LYS A 294 -23.66 4.22 23.89
CA LYS A 294 -24.63 3.22 24.35
C LYS A 294 -25.69 2.84 23.31
N ARG A 295 -25.98 3.76 22.39
CA ARG A 295 -27.04 3.64 21.39
C ARG A 295 -26.52 4.15 20.04
N PRO A 296 -25.55 3.43 19.47
CA PRO A 296 -24.99 3.79 18.19
C PRO A 296 -26.07 3.74 17.12
N THR A 297 -26.00 4.67 16.17
CA THR A 297 -26.90 4.72 15.02
C THR A 297 -26.44 3.80 13.89
N ASP A 298 -25.15 3.46 13.89
CA ASP A 298 -24.53 2.50 13.00
C ASP A 298 -23.82 1.44 13.85
N PHE A 299 -24.16 0.18 13.62
CA PHE A 299 -23.63 -0.97 14.36
C PHE A 299 -22.58 -1.74 13.55
N ASP A 300 -22.32 -1.33 12.31
CA ASP A 300 -21.45 -2.06 11.40
C ASP A 300 -19.98 -1.85 11.71
N THR A 301 -19.22 -2.94 11.71
CA THR A 301 -17.77 -2.96 11.80
C THR A 301 -17.23 -4.20 11.08
N ALA A 302 -15.92 -4.40 11.08
CA ALA A 302 -15.31 -5.60 10.54
C ALA A 302 -13.99 -5.89 11.27
N ILE A 303 -13.61 -7.17 11.27
CA ILE A 303 -12.22 -7.55 11.45
C ILE A 303 -11.60 -7.55 10.05
N TYR A 304 -10.50 -6.82 9.90
CA TYR A 304 -9.64 -6.90 8.73
C TYR A 304 -8.55 -7.91 9.03
N ARG A 305 -8.24 -8.81 8.09
CA ARG A 305 -7.13 -9.75 8.19
C ARG A 305 -6.38 -9.84 6.88
N GLN A 306 -5.06 -9.82 6.94
CA GLN A 306 -4.21 -9.91 5.76
C GLN A 306 -2.98 -10.75 6.04
N GLU A 307 -2.62 -11.59 5.07
CA GLU A 307 -1.41 -12.40 5.10
C GLU A 307 -0.32 -11.76 4.22
N PHE A 308 0.89 -11.65 4.78
CA PHE A 308 2.08 -11.14 4.13
C PHE A 308 3.09 -12.27 3.97
N ILE A 309 3.56 -12.49 2.75
CA ILE A 309 4.47 -13.59 2.41
C ILE A 309 5.88 -13.04 2.19
N PHE A 310 6.82 -13.60 2.92
CA PHE A 310 8.24 -13.27 2.87
C PHE A 310 9.06 -14.43 2.34
N ASP A 311 10.15 -14.13 1.63
CA ASP A 311 11.19 -15.10 1.34
C ASP A 311 12.05 -15.37 2.59
N ARG A 312 12.99 -16.33 2.49
CA ARG A 312 13.91 -16.71 3.58
C ARG A 312 14.89 -15.62 3.99
N ASP A 313 15.13 -14.64 3.14
CA ASP A 313 16.01 -13.51 3.42
C ASP A 313 15.24 -12.35 4.10
N GLY A 314 13.93 -12.53 4.32
CA GLY A 314 13.06 -11.56 5.00
C GLY A 314 12.52 -10.48 4.06
N SER A 315 12.61 -10.66 2.74
CA SER A 315 12.01 -9.73 1.77
C SER A 315 10.54 -10.06 1.56
N LEU A 316 9.67 -9.06 1.64
CA LEU A 316 8.26 -9.21 1.31
C LEU A 316 8.13 -9.47 -0.20
N VAL A 317 7.53 -10.61 -0.57
CA VAL A 317 7.37 -11.05 -1.96
C VAL A 317 5.92 -11.03 -2.43
N SER A 318 4.96 -11.21 -1.51
CA SER A 318 3.54 -11.15 -1.83
C SER A 318 2.70 -10.62 -0.67
N ILE A 319 1.62 -9.92 -1.00
CA ILE A 319 0.58 -9.48 -0.06
C ILE A 319 -0.73 -10.11 -0.51
N ARG A 320 -1.31 -10.98 0.31
CA ARG A 320 -2.59 -11.62 -0.01
C ARG A 320 -3.73 -10.63 0.11
N ALA A 321 -4.77 -10.81 -0.69
CA ALA A 321 -5.99 -10.03 -0.56
C ALA A 321 -6.57 -10.17 0.86
N PRO A 322 -7.07 -9.08 1.47
CA PRO A 322 -7.52 -9.15 2.85
C PRO A 322 -8.83 -9.94 2.98
N GLU A 323 -8.90 -10.79 4.00
CA GLU A 323 -10.15 -11.35 4.49
C GLU A 323 -10.86 -10.29 5.33
N ILE A 324 -12.02 -9.84 4.87
CA ILE A 324 -12.89 -8.94 5.61
C ILE A 324 -13.99 -9.77 6.27
N ILE A 325 -13.96 -9.82 7.60
CA ILE A 325 -14.89 -10.60 8.41
C ILE A 325 -15.92 -9.64 9.01
N PRO A 326 -17.17 -9.61 8.49
CA PRO A 326 -18.14 -8.61 8.90
C PRO A 326 -18.63 -8.83 10.35
N TYR A 327 -18.63 -7.78 11.14
CA TYR A 327 -19.04 -7.79 12.54
C TYR A 327 -20.06 -6.68 12.82
N SER A 328 -20.80 -6.85 13.91
CA SER A 328 -21.53 -5.80 14.58
C SER A 328 -20.83 -5.45 15.89
N ILE A 329 -20.83 -4.20 16.30
CA ILE A 329 -20.23 -3.73 17.56
C ILE A 329 -20.87 -4.29 18.83
N SER A 330 -22.03 -4.93 18.71
CA SER A 330 -22.86 -5.41 19.83
C SER A 330 -23.55 -6.72 19.45
N SER A 331 -23.82 -7.55 20.44
CA SER A 331 -24.67 -8.74 20.23
C SER A 331 -26.18 -8.40 20.23
N SER A 332 -26.52 -7.14 20.49
CA SER A 332 -27.87 -6.58 20.50
C SER A 332 -27.99 -5.41 19.53
N GLY A 333 -29.03 -5.41 18.69
CA GLY A 333 -29.31 -4.34 17.72
C GLY A 333 -30.01 -3.10 18.30
N SER A 334 -30.11 -2.94 19.62
CA SER A 334 -30.85 -1.81 20.24
C SER A 334 -30.10 -1.07 21.34
N VAL A 335 -29.21 -1.78 22.05
CA VAL A 335 -28.36 -1.24 23.11
C VAL A 335 -27.00 -1.87 22.92
N ASN A 336 -25.96 -1.06 23.00
CA ASN A 336 -24.59 -1.53 22.92
C ASN A 336 -24.25 -2.31 24.20
N ASP A 337 -24.01 -3.61 24.07
CA ASP A 337 -23.49 -4.46 25.14
C ASP A 337 -21.96 -4.61 25.07
N TYR A 338 -21.33 -3.84 24.17
CA TYR A 338 -19.89 -3.71 23.97
C TYR A 338 -19.20 -5.02 23.58
N ARG A 339 -19.96 -5.95 22.99
CA ARG A 339 -19.47 -7.27 22.60
C ARG A 339 -19.56 -7.46 21.09
N PRO A 340 -18.48 -7.17 20.33
CA PRO A 340 -18.46 -7.35 18.89
C PRO A 340 -18.88 -8.76 18.51
N THR A 341 -19.83 -8.89 17.59
CA THR A 341 -20.49 -10.15 17.25
C THR A 341 -20.54 -10.31 15.73
N PRO A 342 -20.29 -11.51 15.16
CA PRO A 342 -20.39 -11.74 13.71
C PRO A 342 -21.71 -11.21 13.14
N ALA A 343 -21.63 -10.51 12.01
CA ALA A 343 -22.79 -9.90 11.39
C ALA A 343 -23.71 -10.94 10.72
N GLU A 344 -25.01 -10.70 10.74
CA GLU A 344 -25.99 -11.48 9.96
C GLU A 344 -25.93 -11.13 8.46
N ASP A 345 -26.44 -11.98 7.58
CA ASP A 345 -26.21 -11.89 6.12
C ASP A 345 -26.58 -10.52 5.50
N GLY A 346 -27.71 -9.91 5.89
CA GLY A 346 -28.09 -8.58 5.39
C GLY A 346 -27.19 -7.44 5.89
N ALA A 347 -26.49 -7.62 7.02
CA ALA A 347 -25.48 -6.69 7.50
C ALA A 347 -24.14 -6.91 6.79
N LYS A 348 -23.78 -8.16 6.44
CA LYS A 348 -22.57 -8.47 5.67
C LYS A 348 -22.53 -7.72 4.34
N GLU A 349 -23.60 -7.77 3.55
CA GLU A 349 -23.68 -7.07 2.26
C GLU A 349 -23.48 -5.56 2.40
N ARG A 350 -24.06 -4.97 3.46
CA ARG A 350 -23.93 -3.54 3.75
C ARG A 350 -22.51 -3.17 4.20
N ILE A 351 -21.86 -4.02 5.00
CA ILE A 351 -20.47 -3.84 5.46
C ILE A 351 -19.52 -3.86 4.25
N PHE A 352 -19.64 -4.85 3.37
CA PHE A 352 -18.85 -4.92 2.13
C PHE A 352 -19.07 -3.68 1.24
N ALA A 353 -20.31 -3.23 1.09
CA ALA A 353 -20.63 -2.05 0.30
C ALA A 353 -20.04 -0.75 0.89
N LYS A 354 -19.98 -0.60 2.22
CA LYS A 354 -19.35 0.55 2.88
C LYS A 354 -17.83 0.56 2.68
N LEU A 355 -17.22 -0.63 2.71
CA LEU A 355 -15.79 -0.83 2.48
C LEU A 355 -15.39 -0.75 0.99
N ASP A 356 -16.36 -0.63 0.07
CA ASP A 356 -16.12 -0.68 -1.37
C ASP A 356 -15.32 -1.94 -1.78
N TYR A 357 -15.62 -3.06 -1.11
CA TYR A 357 -14.86 -4.30 -1.19
C TYR A 357 -15.76 -5.47 -1.61
N SER A 358 -15.23 -6.40 -2.41
CA SER A 358 -15.93 -7.61 -2.85
C SER A 358 -15.05 -8.85 -2.67
N PRO A 359 -15.47 -9.85 -1.87
CA PRO A 359 -14.71 -11.08 -1.68
C PRO A 359 -14.68 -11.97 -2.94
N VAL A 360 -15.62 -11.79 -3.88
CA VAL A 360 -15.71 -12.57 -5.13
C VAL A 360 -14.57 -12.24 -6.12
N THR A 361 -13.81 -11.18 -5.86
CA THR A 361 -12.63 -10.78 -6.66
C THR A 361 -11.30 -10.94 -5.91
N ALA A 362 -11.31 -11.53 -4.70
CA ALA A 362 -10.13 -11.58 -3.82
C ALA A 362 -8.97 -12.40 -4.41
N GLU A 363 -9.21 -13.52 -5.09
CA GLU A 363 -8.14 -14.31 -5.75
C GLU A 363 -7.41 -13.52 -6.86
N VAL A 364 -7.99 -12.42 -7.35
CA VAL A 364 -7.41 -11.54 -8.38
C VAL A 364 -6.76 -10.28 -7.78
N MET A 365 -6.70 -10.18 -6.46
CA MET A 365 -6.18 -9.02 -5.72
C MET A 365 -4.92 -9.33 -4.92
N ASP A 366 -4.38 -10.55 -4.98
CA ASP A 366 -3.04 -10.84 -4.47
C ASP A 366 -2.02 -9.98 -5.20
N LEU A 367 -1.22 -9.25 -4.42
CA LEU A 367 -0.24 -8.32 -4.94
C LEU A 367 1.13 -9.00 -4.89
N SER A 368 1.71 -9.24 -6.07
CA SER A 368 3.13 -9.54 -6.14
C SER A 368 3.92 -8.26 -5.88
N VAL A 369 4.82 -8.32 -4.91
CA VAL A 369 5.70 -7.22 -4.53
C VAL A 369 7.17 -7.64 -4.59
N ASP A 370 7.44 -8.84 -5.13
CA ASP A 370 8.78 -9.34 -5.38
C ASP A 370 9.51 -8.39 -6.33
N LYS A 371 10.56 -7.75 -5.81
CA LYS A 371 11.40 -6.83 -6.57
C LYS A 371 12.07 -7.51 -7.77
N ASN A 372 12.23 -8.83 -7.74
CA ASN A 372 12.84 -9.61 -8.80
C ASN A 372 11.86 -9.91 -9.94
N GLU A 373 10.56 -9.77 -9.78
CA GLU A 373 9.62 -10.09 -10.86
C GLU A 373 9.90 -9.23 -12.11
N MET A 374 9.87 -9.84 -13.29
CA MET A 374 9.93 -9.09 -14.55
C MET A 374 8.54 -8.56 -14.89
N VAL A 375 8.43 -7.24 -14.97
CA VAL A 375 7.17 -6.54 -15.22
C VAL A 375 7.25 -5.72 -16.49
N ARG A 376 6.12 -5.62 -17.19
CA ARG A 376 5.99 -4.67 -18.28
C ARG A 376 5.92 -3.27 -17.71
N LEU A 377 6.65 -2.35 -18.32
CA LEU A 377 6.75 -1.00 -17.79
C LEU A 377 5.44 -0.22 -17.91
N ASP A 378 4.66 -0.48 -18.97
CA ASP A 378 3.37 0.17 -19.23
C ASP A 378 2.26 -0.27 -18.28
N THR A 379 2.42 -1.41 -17.59
CA THR A 379 1.48 -1.85 -16.54
C THR A 379 1.77 -1.21 -15.19
N VAL A 380 3.01 -0.79 -14.95
CA VAL A 380 3.45 -0.15 -13.70
C VAL A 380 3.38 1.38 -13.79
N ILE A 381 3.75 1.97 -14.94
CA ILE A 381 3.83 3.41 -15.15
C ILE A 381 2.99 3.81 -16.37
N LYS A 382 1.72 4.14 -16.15
CA LYS A 382 0.77 4.46 -17.24
C LYS A 382 1.17 5.68 -18.07
N ASP A 383 1.79 6.66 -17.43
CA ASP A 383 2.15 7.94 -18.04
C ASP A 383 3.60 7.99 -18.53
N ILE A 384 4.31 6.87 -18.62
CA ILE A 384 5.66 6.85 -19.23
C ILE A 384 5.58 6.81 -20.76
N VAL A 385 6.58 7.36 -21.45
CA VAL A 385 6.71 7.21 -22.91
C VAL A 385 7.70 6.09 -23.21
N VAL A 386 7.35 5.17 -24.10
CA VAL A 386 8.24 4.08 -24.54
C VAL A 386 8.53 4.22 -26.04
N ASP A 387 9.81 4.38 -26.38
CA ASP A 387 10.34 4.43 -27.74
C ASP A 387 11.67 3.67 -27.79
N LEU A 388 11.61 2.34 -27.63
CA LEU A 388 12.78 1.48 -27.61
C LEU A 388 13.52 1.56 -28.95
N LYS A 389 14.68 2.23 -28.96
CA LYS A 389 15.42 2.52 -30.20
C LYS A 389 15.84 1.23 -30.92
N TYR A 390 16.21 0.22 -30.16
CA TYR A 390 16.59 -1.09 -30.66
C TYR A 390 15.42 -1.92 -31.20
N ALA A 391 14.16 -1.53 -30.98
CA ALA A 391 12.98 -2.13 -31.62
C ALA A 391 12.68 -1.57 -33.03
N SER A 392 13.45 -0.59 -33.49
CA SER A 392 13.28 0.07 -34.80
C SER A 392 14.57 0.06 -35.62
N SER A 393 14.61 0.69 -36.79
CA SER A 393 15.85 0.92 -37.54
C SER A 393 16.62 2.17 -37.09
N ASP A 394 16.09 2.96 -36.16
CA ASP A 394 16.69 4.18 -35.61
C ASP A 394 17.69 3.83 -34.49
N ASN A 395 18.73 3.07 -34.83
CA ASN A 395 19.81 2.67 -33.92
C ASN A 395 21.11 2.40 -34.68
N ILE A 396 22.19 2.11 -33.94
CA ILE A 396 23.54 1.89 -34.50
C ILE A 396 23.67 0.72 -35.49
N VAL A 397 22.78 -0.27 -35.42
CA VAL A 397 22.73 -1.44 -36.32
C VAL A 397 21.99 -1.11 -37.61
N GLY A 398 21.12 -0.09 -37.60
CA GLY A 398 20.30 0.32 -38.75
C GLY A 398 19.15 -0.62 -39.10
N LYS A 399 18.85 -1.58 -38.21
CA LYS A 399 17.72 -2.51 -38.30
C LYS A 399 17.23 -2.85 -36.88
N PRO A 400 15.98 -3.34 -36.73
CA PRO A 400 15.51 -3.84 -35.44
C PRO A 400 16.42 -4.95 -34.90
N VAL A 401 16.73 -4.83 -33.62
CA VAL A 401 17.39 -5.86 -32.80
C VAL A 401 16.33 -6.50 -31.90
N TYR A 402 15.47 -5.70 -31.26
CA TYR A 402 14.37 -6.20 -30.44
C TYR A 402 13.16 -6.61 -31.29
N ASP A 403 12.45 -7.62 -30.83
CA ASP A 403 11.23 -8.14 -31.47
C ASP A 403 10.00 -7.23 -31.27
N SER A 404 10.01 -6.36 -30.24
CA SER A 404 8.88 -5.48 -29.93
C SER A 404 9.30 -4.19 -29.23
N ASN A 405 8.42 -3.18 -29.27
CA ASN A 405 8.57 -1.91 -28.53
C ASN A 405 8.03 -2.00 -27.08
N ILE A 406 8.11 -3.18 -26.44
CA ILE A 406 7.61 -3.41 -25.08
C ILE A 406 8.79 -3.37 -24.12
N ALA A 407 8.79 -2.40 -23.21
CA ALA A 407 9.83 -2.27 -22.19
C ALA A 407 9.53 -3.18 -21.00
N TRP A 408 10.53 -3.99 -20.63
CA TRP A 408 10.51 -4.83 -19.44
C TRP A 408 11.59 -4.37 -18.46
N LEU A 409 11.28 -4.43 -17.17
CA LEU A 409 12.22 -4.17 -16.08
C LEU A 409 11.93 -5.12 -14.93
N ARG A 410 12.90 -5.29 -14.02
CA ARG A 410 12.61 -5.83 -12.69
C ARG A 410 11.63 -4.91 -11.98
N ARG A 411 10.69 -5.45 -11.21
CA ARG A 411 9.67 -4.67 -10.48
C ARG A 411 10.30 -3.62 -9.58
N GLY A 412 11.38 -3.96 -8.86
CA GLY A 412 12.13 -2.99 -8.05
C GLY A 412 12.64 -1.80 -8.87
N THR A 413 13.21 -2.07 -10.04
CA THR A 413 13.69 -1.03 -10.96
C THR A 413 12.55 -0.23 -11.59
N ALA A 414 11.44 -0.87 -11.97
CA ALA A 414 10.25 -0.20 -12.49
C ALA A 414 9.64 0.75 -11.46
N ASN A 415 9.57 0.34 -10.19
CA ASN A 415 9.07 1.15 -9.09
C ASN A 415 9.96 2.39 -8.84
N LYS A 416 11.29 2.23 -8.90
CA LYS A 416 12.21 3.38 -8.87
C LYS A 416 11.96 4.32 -10.05
N LEU A 417 11.79 3.80 -11.26
CA LEU A 417 11.53 4.63 -12.44
C LEU A 417 10.19 5.37 -12.33
N LYS A 418 9.16 4.72 -11.76
CA LYS A 418 7.87 5.34 -11.46
C LYS A 418 8.05 6.56 -10.56
N LYS A 419 8.78 6.39 -9.45
CA LYS A 419 9.07 7.47 -8.51
C LYS A 419 9.76 8.66 -9.19
N ALA A 420 10.73 8.40 -10.07
CA ALA A 420 11.38 9.46 -10.85
C ALA A 420 10.40 10.16 -11.80
N ASN A 421 9.57 9.39 -12.51
CA ASN A 421 8.58 9.93 -13.45
C ASN A 421 7.53 10.78 -12.73
N ASP A 422 7.00 10.32 -11.60
CA ASP A 422 6.00 11.04 -10.80
C ASP A 422 6.57 12.37 -10.26
N ALA A 423 7.84 12.40 -9.85
CA ALA A 423 8.52 13.63 -9.44
C ALA A 423 8.72 14.62 -10.60
N LEU A 424 8.96 14.12 -11.82
CA LEU A 424 9.08 14.94 -13.02
C LEU A 424 7.72 15.45 -13.52
N MET A 425 6.65 14.66 -13.38
CA MET A 425 5.29 15.07 -13.73
C MET A 425 4.83 16.28 -12.92
N LYS A 426 5.20 16.34 -11.63
CA LYS A 426 4.98 17.53 -10.77
C LYS A 426 5.67 18.79 -11.30
N GLN A 427 6.70 18.64 -12.13
CA GLN A 427 7.45 19.73 -12.78
C GLN A 427 7.02 19.99 -14.23
N GLY A 428 6.02 19.25 -14.75
CA GLY A 428 5.54 19.38 -16.13
C GLY A 428 6.31 18.55 -17.16
N TYR A 429 7.08 17.55 -16.73
CA TYR A 429 7.86 16.67 -17.60
C TYR A 429 7.48 15.20 -17.42
N ARG A 430 7.87 14.35 -18.36
CA ARG A 430 7.77 12.89 -18.25
C ARG A 430 9.07 12.24 -18.70
N ILE A 431 9.23 10.97 -18.35
CA ILE A 431 10.33 10.14 -18.84
C ILE A 431 9.94 9.48 -20.16
N LYS A 432 10.89 9.48 -21.11
CA LYS A 432 10.86 8.60 -22.28
C LYS A 432 11.98 7.57 -22.19
N VAL A 433 11.62 6.30 -22.39
CA VAL A 433 12.53 5.15 -22.33
C VAL A 433 12.96 4.77 -23.74
N TRP A 434 14.28 4.79 -23.96
CA TRP A 434 14.94 4.38 -25.20
C TRP A 434 15.53 2.97 -25.11
N ASP A 435 15.91 2.53 -23.91
CA ASP A 435 16.28 1.14 -23.64
C ASP A 435 15.96 0.72 -22.20
N ALA A 436 15.70 -0.57 -22.00
CA ALA A 436 15.33 -1.18 -20.73
C ALA A 436 15.98 -2.58 -20.64
N TYR A 437 15.25 -3.63 -20.24
CA TYR A 437 15.78 -4.99 -20.32
C TYR A 437 16.24 -5.34 -21.74
N ARG A 438 17.45 -5.90 -21.81
CA ARG A 438 18.11 -6.36 -23.04
C ARG A 438 18.50 -7.81 -22.84
N SER A 439 18.13 -8.70 -23.76
CA SER A 439 18.55 -10.11 -23.67
C SER A 439 20.06 -10.27 -23.91
N GLU A 440 20.64 -11.41 -23.49
CA GLU A 440 22.06 -11.70 -23.77
C GLU A 440 22.36 -11.79 -25.27
N GLU A 441 21.38 -12.27 -26.06
CA GLU A 441 21.48 -12.35 -27.52
C GLU A 441 21.52 -10.96 -28.15
N ASP A 442 20.58 -10.09 -27.76
CA ASP A 442 20.52 -8.71 -28.28
C ASP A 442 21.75 -7.89 -27.88
N HIS A 443 22.22 -8.08 -26.64
CA HIS A 443 23.43 -7.44 -26.16
C HIS A 443 24.65 -7.85 -26.99
N SER A 444 24.75 -9.14 -27.34
CA SER A 444 25.82 -9.67 -28.18
C SER A 444 25.75 -9.09 -29.60
N LEU A 445 24.56 -8.98 -30.19
CA LEU A 445 24.36 -8.37 -31.51
C LEU A 445 24.77 -6.89 -31.55
N LEU A 446 24.42 -6.14 -30.51
CA LEU A 446 24.80 -4.73 -30.37
C LEU A 446 26.30 -4.56 -30.18
N PHE A 447 26.93 -5.41 -29.37
CA PHE A 447 28.39 -5.41 -29.17
C PHE A 447 29.15 -5.67 -30.48
N GLU A 448 28.70 -6.64 -31.29
CA GLU A 448 29.32 -6.95 -32.58
C GLU A 448 29.15 -5.81 -33.61
N ALA A 449 28.01 -5.12 -33.57
CA ALA A 449 27.72 -3.99 -34.46
C ALA A 449 28.43 -2.69 -34.03
N ALA A 450 28.73 -2.54 -32.76
CA ALA A 450 29.38 -1.35 -32.21
C ALA A 450 30.81 -1.22 -32.76
N LYS A 451 31.11 -0.06 -33.36
CA LYS A 451 32.48 0.25 -33.83
C LYS A 451 33.45 0.57 -32.70
N ASN A 452 32.93 0.77 -31.49
CA ASN A 452 33.67 1.14 -30.29
C ASN A 452 33.15 0.38 -29.06
N ASN A 453 33.91 -0.64 -28.64
CA ASN A 453 33.58 -1.50 -27.51
C ASN A 453 33.72 -0.81 -26.13
N TYR A 454 33.95 0.50 -26.12
CA TYR A 454 33.97 1.31 -24.90
C TYR A 454 32.54 1.57 -24.36
N TYR A 455 31.54 1.65 -25.22
CA TYR A 455 30.15 1.98 -24.86
C TYR A 455 29.25 0.73 -24.78
N PHE A 456 29.64 -0.37 -25.43
CA PHE A 456 28.99 -1.67 -25.26
C PHE A 456 29.96 -2.59 -24.52
N LEU A 457 29.59 -2.97 -23.29
CA LEU A 457 30.37 -3.90 -22.48
C LEU A 457 30.50 -5.26 -23.20
N ASP A 458 31.61 -5.93 -22.96
CA ASP A 458 31.81 -7.29 -23.44
C ASP A 458 30.74 -8.22 -22.86
N PRO A 459 30.01 -8.99 -23.69
CA PRO A 459 28.93 -9.87 -23.21
C PRO A 459 29.36 -10.84 -22.11
N ARG A 460 30.65 -11.19 -22.02
CA ARG A 460 31.20 -12.06 -20.96
C ARG A 460 31.24 -11.41 -19.58
N ILE A 461 31.19 -10.08 -19.52
CA ILE A 461 31.13 -9.29 -18.28
C ILE A 461 29.67 -9.12 -17.84
N GLY A 462 28.74 -9.11 -18.81
CA GLY A 462 27.33 -8.84 -18.61
C GLY A 462 27.03 -7.34 -18.50
N SER A 463 25.77 -6.98 -18.73
CA SER A 463 25.27 -5.60 -18.63
C SER A 463 24.15 -5.51 -17.59
N ASN A 464 23.99 -4.38 -16.93
CA ASN A 464 22.85 -4.19 -16.02
C ASN A 464 21.51 -4.17 -16.76
N HIS A 465 21.51 -3.88 -18.07
CA HIS A 465 20.34 -4.11 -18.93
C HIS A 465 19.95 -5.59 -18.98
N THR A 466 20.92 -6.52 -19.01
CA THR A 466 20.67 -7.98 -18.97
C THR A 466 20.17 -8.49 -17.62
N ARG A 467 20.22 -7.66 -16.57
CA ARG A 467 19.60 -7.95 -15.27
C ARG A 467 18.17 -7.40 -15.16
N GLY A 468 17.73 -6.60 -16.15
CA GLY A 468 16.51 -5.80 -16.07
C GLY A 468 16.63 -4.63 -15.08
N ALA A 469 17.86 -4.20 -14.80
CA ALA A 469 18.22 -3.29 -13.72
C ALA A 469 18.94 -2.01 -14.20
N ALA A 470 18.76 -1.66 -15.48
CA ALA A 470 19.24 -0.42 -16.08
C ALA A 470 18.24 0.11 -17.10
N VAL A 471 18.28 1.42 -17.31
CA VAL A 471 17.44 2.12 -18.28
C VAL A 471 18.24 3.20 -19.00
N ASP A 472 17.94 3.36 -20.28
CA ASP A 472 18.35 4.51 -21.08
C ASP A 472 17.16 5.41 -21.31
N VAL A 473 17.26 6.65 -20.85
CA VAL A 473 16.11 7.55 -20.81
C VAL A 473 16.44 8.98 -21.24
N THR A 474 15.40 9.69 -21.65
CA THR A 474 15.40 11.14 -21.87
C THR A 474 14.20 11.81 -21.19
N LEU A 475 14.21 13.14 -21.20
CA LEU A 475 13.13 13.97 -20.69
C LEU A 475 12.25 14.43 -21.85
N VAL A 476 10.94 14.35 -21.65
CA VAL A 476 9.93 14.91 -22.56
C VAL A 476 9.05 15.92 -21.84
N ASP A 477 8.42 16.82 -22.59
CA ASP A 477 7.36 17.68 -22.06
C ASP A 477 6.08 16.86 -21.78
N ALA A 478 5.05 17.52 -21.25
CA ALA A 478 3.77 16.86 -20.94
C ALA A 478 3.12 16.19 -22.17
N GLU A 479 3.34 16.77 -23.34
CA GLU A 479 2.85 16.30 -24.64
C GLU A 479 3.69 15.15 -25.24
N GLY A 480 4.86 14.85 -24.66
CA GLY A 480 5.74 13.76 -25.09
C GLY A 480 6.83 14.16 -26.09
N ASN A 481 7.03 15.46 -26.34
CA ASN A 481 8.10 15.95 -27.19
C ASN A 481 9.44 15.94 -26.43
N GLU A 482 10.49 15.44 -27.08
CA GLU A 482 11.83 15.38 -26.47
C GLU A 482 12.42 16.77 -26.24
N LEU A 483 12.98 16.95 -25.05
CA LEU A 483 13.74 18.15 -24.74
C LEU A 483 15.14 18.07 -25.36
N ASP A 484 15.74 19.22 -25.66
CA ASP A 484 17.11 19.30 -26.16
C ASP A 484 18.10 18.84 -25.07
N MET A 485 18.88 17.81 -25.40
CA MET A 485 19.83 17.14 -24.52
C MET A 485 21.26 17.23 -25.08
N PRO A 486 22.31 17.00 -24.27
CA PRO A 486 23.71 17.22 -24.69
C PRO A 486 24.13 16.53 -25.98
N SER A 487 23.54 15.37 -26.29
CA SER A 487 23.75 14.63 -27.53
C SER A 487 22.52 13.81 -27.91
N LYS A 488 22.57 13.16 -29.07
CA LYS A 488 21.63 12.08 -29.41
C LYS A 488 21.96 10.81 -28.61
N TYR A 489 20.99 9.89 -28.55
CA TYR A 489 21.18 8.52 -28.05
C TYR A 489 22.28 7.80 -28.83
N ASP A 490 23.02 6.90 -28.16
CA ASP A 490 24.17 6.14 -28.70
C ASP A 490 25.30 7.01 -29.30
N GLU A 491 25.43 8.26 -28.86
CA GLU A 491 26.58 9.10 -29.23
C GLU A 491 27.88 8.53 -28.64
N MET A 492 28.79 8.05 -29.49
CA MET A 492 30.04 7.40 -29.06
C MET A 492 31.22 8.37 -28.92
N SER A 493 30.97 9.61 -28.50
CA SER A 493 32.00 10.65 -28.30
C SER A 493 31.84 11.36 -26.96
N GLU A 494 32.81 12.22 -26.59
CA GLU A 494 32.78 12.99 -25.34
C GLU A 494 31.51 13.83 -25.15
N LYS A 495 30.70 14.03 -26.19
CA LYS A 495 29.38 14.69 -26.11
C LYS A 495 28.38 13.92 -25.26
N ALA A 496 28.50 12.60 -25.19
CA ALA A 496 27.64 11.75 -24.37
C ALA A 496 27.97 11.85 -22.87
N HIS A 497 29.18 12.31 -22.54
CA HIS A 497 29.61 12.40 -21.16
C HIS A 497 28.80 13.46 -20.42
N ARG A 498 28.39 13.17 -19.19
CA ARG A 498 27.67 14.11 -18.31
C ARG A 498 28.47 15.38 -18.03
N THR A 499 29.80 15.28 -18.12
CA THR A 499 30.75 16.39 -17.89
C THR A 499 31.04 17.20 -19.16
N TYR A 500 30.33 16.96 -20.27
CA TYR A 500 30.58 17.64 -21.55
C TYR A 500 30.45 19.17 -21.42
N ARG A 501 31.59 19.86 -21.52
CA ARG A 501 31.68 21.30 -21.22
C ARG A 501 31.00 22.18 -22.25
N LEU A 502 30.89 21.74 -23.49
CA LEU A 502 30.37 22.54 -24.61
C LEU A 502 28.86 22.40 -24.83
N ALA A 503 28.14 21.62 -24.01
CA ALA A 503 26.68 21.60 -24.01
C ALA A 503 26.13 23.01 -23.69
N THR A 504 25.01 23.36 -24.33
CA THR A 504 24.33 24.63 -24.12
C THR A 504 23.80 24.72 -22.67
N PRO A 505 23.52 25.94 -22.15
CA PRO A 505 22.91 26.09 -20.83
C PRO A 505 21.58 25.34 -20.69
N GLU A 506 20.79 25.27 -21.76
CA GLU A 506 19.51 24.56 -21.79
C GLU A 506 19.71 23.04 -21.71
N GLN A 507 20.60 22.47 -22.53
CA GLN A 507 20.93 21.04 -22.50
C GLN A 507 21.43 20.59 -21.12
N LYS A 508 22.30 21.41 -20.48
CA LYS A 508 22.80 21.13 -19.14
C LYS A 508 21.68 21.16 -18.09
N ARG A 509 20.76 22.13 -18.19
CA ARG A 509 19.61 22.23 -17.29
C ARG A 509 18.71 21.00 -17.43
N ASN A 510 18.37 20.61 -18.66
CA ASN A 510 17.47 19.49 -18.94
C ASN A 510 18.09 18.15 -18.46
N ALA A 511 19.37 17.92 -18.74
CA ALA A 511 20.09 16.74 -18.26
C ALA A 511 20.16 16.70 -16.71
N LEU A 512 20.34 17.85 -16.05
CA LEU A 512 20.38 17.93 -14.59
C LEU A 512 19.02 17.67 -13.95
N ILE A 513 17.92 18.15 -14.54
CA ILE A 513 16.55 17.85 -14.07
C ILE A 513 16.31 16.34 -14.06
N LEU A 514 16.63 15.68 -15.18
CA LEU A 514 16.51 14.22 -15.31
C LEU A 514 17.42 13.50 -14.30
N GLU A 515 18.70 13.87 -14.25
CA GLU A 515 19.68 13.21 -13.37
C GLU A 515 19.32 13.33 -11.89
N ASN A 516 18.84 14.50 -11.43
CA ASN A 516 18.42 14.68 -10.05
C ASN A 516 17.22 13.80 -9.69
N ALA A 517 16.19 13.78 -10.54
CA ALA A 517 15.01 12.94 -10.32
C ALA A 517 15.37 11.44 -10.27
N MET A 518 16.22 10.99 -11.18
CA MET A 518 16.70 9.60 -11.21
C MET A 518 17.51 9.26 -9.95
N LYS A 519 18.42 10.13 -9.48
CA LYS A 519 19.19 9.92 -8.25
C LYS A 519 18.32 9.86 -7.01
N GLU A 520 17.38 10.79 -6.86
CA GLU A 520 16.43 10.82 -5.73
C GLU A 520 15.52 9.60 -5.70
N ALA A 521 15.29 8.99 -6.87
CA ALA A 521 14.57 7.73 -7.01
C ALA A 521 15.44 6.48 -6.76
N GLY A 522 16.75 6.64 -6.56
CA GLY A 522 17.66 5.52 -6.27
C GLY A 522 18.37 4.94 -7.50
N PHE A 523 18.56 5.73 -8.56
CA PHE A 523 19.43 5.34 -9.68
C PHE A 523 20.85 5.91 -9.55
N ILE A 524 21.80 5.20 -10.15
CA ILE A 524 23.20 5.59 -10.30
C ILE A 524 23.43 6.03 -11.75
N PRO A 525 23.77 7.30 -12.03
CA PRO A 525 24.11 7.73 -13.38
C PRO A 525 25.47 7.19 -13.82
N LEU A 526 25.60 6.90 -15.11
CA LEU A 526 26.89 6.56 -15.72
C LEU A 526 27.62 7.81 -16.25
N GLU A 527 28.91 7.97 -15.96
CA GLU A 527 29.65 9.21 -16.28
C GLU A 527 29.74 9.50 -17.79
N ASN A 528 29.98 8.45 -18.58
CA ASN A 528 30.18 8.53 -20.04
C ASN A 528 28.89 8.56 -20.85
N GLU A 529 27.72 8.33 -20.24
CA GLU A 529 26.43 8.27 -20.92
C GLU A 529 25.37 9.02 -20.11
N TRP A 530 25.00 10.22 -20.56
CA TRP A 530 24.06 11.07 -19.82
C TRP A 530 22.63 10.49 -19.75
N TRP A 531 22.29 9.58 -20.65
CA TRP A 531 20.98 8.90 -20.71
C TRP A 531 20.93 7.63 -19.86
N HIS A 532 22.07 7.02 -19.51
CA HIS A 532 22.14 5.71 -18.84
C HIS A 532 22.05 5.83 -17.32
N PHE A 533 21.21 5.00 -16.72
CA PHE A 533 21.03 4.91 -15.27
C PHE A 533 20.90 3.44 -14.82
N ASP A 534 21.74 3.06 -13.85
CA ASP A 534 21.66 1.75 -13.18
C ASP A 534 20.79 1.84 -11.93
N ASP A 535 20.00 0.81 -11.63
CA ASP A 535 19.34 0.67 -10.33
C ASP A 535 20.41 0.58 -9.23
N SER A 536 20.34 1.37 -8.16
CA SER A 536 21.33 1.32 -7.07
C SER A 536 21.51 -0.06 -6.42
N GLU A 537 20.51 -0.94 -6.55
CA GLU A 537 20.48 -2.29 -6.04
C GLU A 537 20.80 -3.35 -7.12
N TYR A 538 21.34 -2.95 -8.28
CA TYR A 538 21.58 -3.86 -9.42
C TYR A 538 22.39 -5.11 -9.05
N ARG A 539 23.24 -5.03 -8.02
CA ARG A 539 24.06 -6.14 -7.53
C ARG A 539 23.26 -7.22 -6.79
N SER A 540 22.07 -6.88 -6.31
CA SER A 540 21.16 -7.82 -5.63
C SER A 540 20.32 -8.64 -6.60
N TYR A 541 20.23 -8.23 -7.87
CA TYR A 541 19.51 -8.98 -8.89
C TYR A 541 20.44 -9.95 -9.59
N GLU A 542 19.99 -11.18 -9.85
CA GLU A 542 20.71 -12.11 -10.73
C GLU A 542 20.59 -11.71 -12.21
N PHE A 543 21.54 -12.19 -13.03
CA PHE A 543 21.42 -12.09 -14.48
C PHE A 543 20.25 -12.94 -14.97
N LEU A 544 19.51 -12.45 -15.96
CA LEU A 544 18.35 -13.14 -16.50
C LEU A 544 18.74 -13.93 -17.76
N PRO A 545 18.27 -15.18 -17.92
CA PRO A 545 18.26 -15.81 -19.23
C PRO A 545 17.38 -15.00 -20.18
N SER A 546 17.64 -15.07 -21.50
CA SER A 546 16.80 -14.41 -22.51
C SER A 546 15.33 -14.76 -22.30
N LEU A 547 14.47 -13.75 -22.10
CA LEU A 547 13.02 -13.96 -22.00
C LEU A 547 12.54 -14.63 -23.30
N ALA A 548 11.97 -15.83 -23.19
CA ALA A 548 11.36 -16.50 -24.33
C ALA A 548 10.07 -15.76 -24.71
N VAL A 549 10.16 -14.84 -25.67
CA VAL A 549 8.97 -14.25 -26.27
C VAL A 549 8.24 -15.36 -27.02
N GLU A 550 7.02 -15.70 -26.60
CA GLU A 550 6.15 -16.61 -27.35
C GLU A 550 6.04 -16.08 -28.78
N LYS A 551 6.64 -16.81 -29.72
CA LYS A 551 6.52 -16.51 -31.15
C LYS A 551 5.07 -16.73 -31.55
N GLY A 552 4.27 -15.67 -31.51
CA GLY A 552 2.93 -15.64 -32.06
C GLY A 552 2.98 -16.12 -33.51
N THR A 553 2.49 -17.33 -33.74
CA THR A 553 2.34 -17.89 -35.08
C THR A 553 1.34 -17.03 -35.85
N SER A 554 1.84 -16.33 -36.85
CA SER A 554 1.01 -15.77 -37.91
C SER A 554 0.39 -16.92 -38.71
N GLN A 555 -0.94 -17.05 -38.62
CA GLN A 555 -1.78 -17.64 -39.65
C GLN A 555 -2.76 -16.60 -40.15
#